data_AF-A0A939JNY1-F1
#
_entry.id   AF-A0A939JNY1-F1
#
_cell.length_a   1.000
_cell.length_b   1.000
_cell.length_c   1.000
_cell.angle_alpha   90.00
_cell.angle_beta   90.00
_cell.angle_gamma   90.00
#
_symmetry.space_group_name_H-M   'P 1'
#
loop_
_entity.id
_entity.type
_entity.pdbx_description
1 polymer ?
#
loop_
_entity_poly.entity_id
_entity_poly.type
_entity_poly.pdbx_seq_one_letter_code
_entity_poly.pdbx_strand_id
1 'polypeptide(L)'
;YSMKLDNGKVLHADSAVVTAPHKAAAAMFQKEDWLKGFEDMVSTSVANVALGFPEEAVQMEHQGTGFVISRNSDFSITACTWTNKKWPSTTPEGKVLLRAYVGKAGDESVVEQSDNEMVKIVLDDLKRIMKIDGEPEMTCITRWHEAMPQY
;
A
#
# COMPACT_ATOMS: atom_id res chain seq x y z
N TYR A 1 -17.68 -20.86 -23.83
CA TYR A 1 -17.18 -19.47 -23.73
C TYR A 1 -16.13 -19.18 -24.78
N SER A 2 -16.06 -17.93 -25.28
CA SER A 2 -15.05 -17.44 -26.21
C SER A 2 -14.38 -16.22 -25.57
N MET A 3 -13.05 -16.22 -25.47
CA MET A 3 -12.28 -15.17 -24.78
C MET A 3 -11.30 -14.53 -25.76
N LYS A 4 -11.41 -13.22 -25.95
CA LYS A 4 -10.46 -12.45 -26.75
C LYS A 4 -9.30 -12.01 -25.86
N LEU A 5 -8.08 -12.40 -26.24
CA LEU A 5 -6.85 -11.99 -25.56
C LEU A 5 -6.35 -10.63 -26.08
N ASP A 6 -5.43 -10.03 -25.34
CA ASP A 6 -4.76 -8.77 -25.67
C ASP A 6 -4.02 -8.82 -27.03
N ASN A 7 -3.41 -9.96 -27.35
CA ASN A 7 -2.72 -10.22 -28.61
C ASN A 7 -3.67 -10.56 -29.78
N GLY A 8 -4.98 -10.45 -29.56
CA GLY A 8 -6.02 -10.69 -30.56
C GLY A 8 -6.36 -12.16 -30.79
N LYS A 9 -5.66 -13.11 -30.17
CA LYS A 9 -6.05 -14.53 -30.22
C LYS A 9 -7.37 -14.75 -29.48
N VAL A 10 -8.09 -15.77 -29.90
CA VAL A 10 -9.34 -16.21 -29.28
C VAL A 10 -9.14 -17.59 -28.69
N LEU A 11 -9.48 -17.74 -27.41
CA LEU A 11 -9.52 -19.03 -26.71
C LEU A 11 -10.96 -19.49 -26.53
N HIS A 12 -11.17 -20.80 -26.57
CA HIS A 12 -12.45 -21.45 -26.34
C HIS A 12 -12.37 -22.36 -25.12
N ALA A 13 -13.41 -22.35 -24.29
CA ALA A 13 -13.52 -23.21 -23.12
C ALA A 13 -14.99 -23.54 -22.82
N ASP A 14 -15.25 -24.70 -22.24
CA ASP A 14 -16.60 -25.11 -21.81
C ASP A 14 -17.04 -24.35 -20.55
N SER A 15 -16.08 -24.02 -19.67
CA SER A 15 -16.27 -23.25 -18.44
C SER A 15 -15.10 -22.31 -18.18
N ALA A 16 -15.32 -21.24 -17.43
CA ALA A 16 -14.31 -20.25 -17.06
C ALA A 16 -14.52 -19.75 -15.62
N VAL A 17 -13.42 -19.56 -14.88
CA VAL A 17 -13.41 -18.90 -13.58
C VAL A 17 -12.63 -17.60 -13.71
N VAL A 18 -13.27 -16.47 -13.36
CA VAL A 18 -12.66 -15.14 -13.45
C VAL A 18 -12.26 -14.68 -12.05
N THR A 19 -10.97 -14.43 -11.87
CA THR A 19 -10.38 -13.99 -10.59
C THR A 19 -9.77 -12.59 -10.69
N ALA A 20 -10.10 -11.85 -11.75
CA ALA A 20 -9.62 -10.49 -11.95
C ALA A 20 -10.33 -9.52 -10.97
N PRO A 21 -9.72 -8.36 -10.64
CA PRO A 21 -10.37 -7.33 -9.85
C PRO A 21 -11.70 -6.85 -10.46
N HIS A 22 -12.58 -6.31 -9.64
CA HIS A 22 -13.97 -5.99 -10.02
C HIS A 22 -14.07 -5.16 -11.32
N LYS A 23 -13.22 -4.14 -11.50
CA LYS A 23 -13.18 -3.33 -12.74
C LYS A 23 -12.86 -4.13 -13.98
N ALA A 24 -11.84 -5.00 -13.89
CA ALA A 24 -11.43 -5.83 -15.02
C ALA A 24 -12.50 -6.88 -15.33
N ALA A 25 -13.11 -7.49 -14.30
CA ALA A 25 -14.21 -8.42 -14.48
C ALA A 25 -15.41 -7.74 -15.15
N ALA A 26 -15.85 -6.57 -14.66
CA ALA A 26 -16.94 -5.82 -15.27
C ALA A 26 -16.65 -5.47 -16.75
N ALA A 27 -15.42 -5.03 -17.05
CA ALA A 27 -15.00 -4.71 -18.42
C ALA A 27 -15.03 -5.93 -19.38
N MET A 28 -14.86 -7.16 -18.87
CA MET A 28 -15.00 -8.38 -19.68
C MET A 28 -16.45 -8.72 -20.03
N PHE A 29 -17.41 -8.24 -19.23
CA PHE A 29 -18.82 -8.63 -19.30
C PHE A 29 -19.78 -7.41 -19.40
N GLN A 30 -19.41 -6.38 -20.15
CA GLN A 30 -20.16 -5.10 -20.28
C GLN A 30 -21.63 -5.24 -20.73
N LYS A 31 -22.02 -6.38 -21.33
CA LYS A 31 -23.38 -6.64 -21.82
C LYS A 31 -24.25 -7.38 -20.81
N GLU A 32 -23.66 -7.79 -19.69
CA GLU A 32 -24.27 -8.68 -18.72
C GLU A 32 -24.77 -7.91 -17.50
N ASP A 33 -26.08 -7.85 -17.31
CA ASP A 33 -26.68 -7.03 -16.25
C ASP A 33 -26.34 -7.51 -14.82
N TRP A 34 -25.95 -8.79 -14.65
CA TRP A 34 -25.64 -9.38 -13.34
C TRP A 34 -24.29 -8.91 -12.75
N LEU A 35 -23.45 -8.20 -13.52
CA LEU A 35 -22.21 -7.58 -13.05
C LEU A 35 -22.28 -6.06 -12.92
N LYS A 36 -23.43 -5.42 -13.14
CA LYS A 36 -23.55 -3.95 -13.03
C LYS A 36 -23.05 -3.40 -11.69
N GLY A 37 -23.33 -4.10 -10.59
CA GLY A 37 -22.85 -3.69 -9.26
C GLY A 37 -21.32 -3.65 -9.12
N PHE A 38 -20.57 -4.37 -9.95
CA PHE A 38 -19.10 -4.37 -9.91
C PHE A 38 -18.49 -3.11 -10.54
N GLU A 39 -19.23 -2.43 -11.41
CA GLU A 39 -18.81 -1.16 -12.03
C GLU A 39 -18.80 -0.04 -10.99
N ASP A 40 -19.80 -0.03 -10.10
CA ASP A 40 -19.96 0.98 -9.05
C ASP A 40 -19.11 0.72 -7.79
N MET A 41 -18.49 -0.46 -7.69
CA MET A 41 -17.60 -0.78 -6.57
C MET A 41 -16.41 0.18 -6.55
N VAL A 42 -16.10 0.69 -5.36
CA VAL A 42 -14.93 1.55 -5.13
C VAL A 42 -13.81 0.71 -4.53
N SER A 43 -12.62 0.88 -5.06
CA SER A 43 -11.39 0.40 -4.43
C SER A 43 -10.52 1.58 -4.07
N THR A 44 -10.06 1.66 -2.82
CA THR A 44 -9.22 2.77 -2.37
C THR A 44 -7.77 2.54 -2.77
N SER A 45 -7.06 3.62 -3.02
CA SER A 45 -5.63 3.66 -3.28
C SER A 45 -4.83 3.82 -2.00
N VAL A 46 -3.74 3.07 -1.90
CA VAL A 46 -2.81 3.16 -0.77
C VAL A 46 -1.37 3.14 -1.29
N ALA A 47 -0.43 3.63 -0.48
CA ALA A 47 0.99 3.40 -0.74
C ALA A 47 1.67 2.81 0.49
N ASN A 48 2.73 2.06 0.20
CA ASN A 48 3.63 1.52 1.18
C ASN A 48 4.99 2.19 1.04
N VAL A 49 5.56 2.63 2.16
CA VAL A 49 6.85 3.29 2.19
C VAL A 49 7.75 2.53 3.16
N ALA A 50 8.76 1.87 2.60
CA ALA A 50 9.80 1.18 3.36
C ALA A 50 11.03 2.08 3.49
N LEU A 51 11.50 2.29 4.72
CA LEU A 51 12.62 3.15 5.07
C LEU A 51 13.64 2.36 5.89
N GLY A 52 14.87 2.27 5.37
CA GLY A 52 15.99 1.63 6.04
C GLY A 52 16.89 2.64 6.74
N PHE A 53 17.27 2.36 7.97
CA PHE A 53 18.14 3.20 8.79
C PHE A 53 19.25 2.38 9.47
N PRO A 54 20.37 3.01 9.86
CA PRO A 54 21.21 2.51 10.95
C PRO A 54 20.37 2.27 12.21
N GLU A 55 20.68 1.23 12.98
CA GLU A 55 19.94 0.95 14.22
C GLU A 55 20.04 2.08 15.24
N GLU A 56 21.20 2.72 15.36
CA GLU A 56 21.43 3.87 16.24
C GLU A 56 20.61 5.13 15.87
N ALA A 57 20.16 5.23 14.62
CA ALA A 57 19.40 6.38 14.12
C ALA A 57 17.93 6.35 14.56
N VAL A 58 17.40 5.21 15.03
CA VAL A 58 15.99 5.06 15.38
C VAL A 58 15.85 4.66 16.85
N GLN A 59 15.44 5.60 17.70
CA GLN A 59 15.25 5.31 19.12
C GLN A 59 13.85 4.75 19.36
N MET A 60 13.78 3.51 19.86
CA MET A 60 12.53 2.91 20.29
C MET A 60 12.32 3.09 21.80
N GLU A 61 11.47 4.04 22.19
CA GLU A 61 11.11 4.24 23.60
C GLU A 61 10.19 3.13 24.14
N HIS A 62 9.50 2.40 23.26
CA HIS A 62 8.52 1.38 23.64
C HIS A 62 8.80 0.04 22.94
N GLN A 63 8.59 -1.06 23.66
CA GLN A 63 8.64 -2.40 23.07
C GLN A 63 7.36 -2.67 22.29
N GLY A 64 7.47 -2.76 20.96
CA GLY A 64 6.36 -3.03 20.08
C GLY A 64 6.82 -3.45 18.69
N THR A 65 5.87 -3.96 17.90
CA THR A 65 6.12 -4.36 16.51
C THR A 65 5.62 -3.32 15.50
N GLY A 66 4.90 -2.30 15.97
CA GLY A 66 4.38 -1.20 15.17
C GLY A 66 3.32 -0.42 15.94
N PHE A 67 2.68 0.51 15.26
CA PHE A 67 1.52 1.25 15.74
C PHE A 67 0.57 1.61 14.59
N VAL A 68 -0.65 1.97 14.95
CA VAL A 68 -1.68 2.49 14.04
C VAL A 68 -2.09 3.87 14.51
N ILE A 69 -2.48 4.73 13.58
CA ILE A 69 -2.92 6.09 13.87
C ILE A 69 -4.44 6.15 13.96
N SER A 70 -4.94 6.85 14.97
CA SER A 70 -6.37 7.12 15.12
C SER A 70 -6.88 8.02 14.00
N ARG A 71 -8.11 7.78 13.53
CA ARG A 71 -8.70 8.54 12.41
C ARG A 71 -8.82 10.05 12.68
N ASN A 72 -8.93 10.44 13.95
CA ASN A 72 -9.10 11.84 14.36
C ASN A 72 -7.77 12.57 14.55
N SER A 73 -6.65 11.98 14.12
CA SER A 73 -5.32 12.56 14.25
C SER A 73 -4.87 13.19 12.93
N ASP A 74 -4.15 14.30 13.03
CA ASP A 74 -3.63 15.05 11.89
C ASP A 74 -2.29 14.45 11.41
N PHE A 75 -2.37 13.24 10.84
CA PHE A 75 -1.26 12.50 10.25
C PHE A 75 -1.68 11.96 8.88
N SER A 76 -0.72 11.95 7.97
CA SER A 76 -0.82 11.32 6.65
C SER A 76 -0.56 9.82 6.71
N ILE A 77 0.33 9.35 7.59
CA ILE A 77 0.51 7.91 7.81
C ILE A 77 -0.68 7.31 8.57
N THR A 78 -1.08 6.11 8.17
CA THR A 78 -2.16 5.35 8.83
C THR A 78 -1.62 4.32 9.81
N ALA A 79 -0.41 3.81 9.56
CA ALA A 79 0.27 2.85 10.42
C ALA A 79 1.77 2.83 10.11
N CYS A 80 2.55 2.37 11.08
CA CYS A 80 3.96 2.04 10.90
C CYS A 80 4.29 0.70 11.57
N THR A 81 5.14 -0.11 10.94
CA THR A 81 5.62 -1.39 11.46
C THR A 81 7.14 -1.42 11.48
N TRP A 82 7.72 -1.89 12.58
CA TRP A 82 9.14 -2.27 12.65
C TRP A 82 9.29 -3.68 12.07
N THR A 83 9.70 -3.75 10.81
CA THR A 83 9.71 -5.01 10.06
C THR A 83 10.69 -6.00 10.66
N ASN A 84 11.88 -5.53 11.05
CA ASN A 84 12.93 -6.34 11.70
C ASN A 84 12.49 -6.95 13.05
N LYS A 85 11.54 -6.34 13.77
CA LYS A 85 11.01 -6.91 15.02
C LYS A 85 10.02 -8.06 14.77
N LYS A 86 9.25 -8.00 13.68
CA LYS A 86 8.34 -9.10 13.30
C LYS A 86 9.06 -10.20 12.55
N TRP A 87 9.99 -9.82 11.67
CA TRP A 87 10.66 -10.71 10.73
C TRP A 87 12.16 -10.43 10.76
N PRO A 88 12.91 -10.98 11.72
CA PRO A 88 14.33 -10.63 11.92
C PRO A 88 15.21 -10.87 10.69
N SER A 89 14.85 -11.82 9.82
CA SER A 89 15.60 -12.16 8.61
C SER A 89 15.43 -11.16 7.45
N THR A 90 14.53 -10.17 7.55
CA THR A 90 14.29 -9.22 6.45
C THR A 90 15.26 -8.04 6.45
N THR A 91 16.03 -7.87 7.52
CA THR A 91 16.85 -6.68 7.75
C THR A 91 18.23 -7.11 8.22
N PRO A 92 19.32 -6.60 7.61
CA PRO A 92 20.67 -6.88 8.05
C PRO A 92 20.90 -6.47 9.52
N GLU A 93 21.89 -7.10 10.16
CA GLU A 93 22.31 -6.72 11.51
C GLU A 93 22.80 -5.26 11.56
N GLY A 94 22.50 -4.56 12.66
CA GLY A 94 22.81 -3.14 12.82
C GLY A 94 21.93 -2.18 11.99
N LYS A 95 20.85 -2.69 11.37
CA LYS A 95 19.89 -1.90 10.59
C LYS A 95 18.47 -2.06 11.12
N VAL A 96 17.65 -1.04 10.87
CA VAL A 96 16.20 -1.02 11.16
C VAL A 96 15.44 -0.76 9.87
N LEU A 97 14.33 -1.47 9.70
CA LEU A 97 13.43 -1.31 8.55
C LEU A 97 12.04 -0.90 9.03
N LEU A 98 11.70 0.37 8.81
CA LEU A 98 10.38 0.92 9.06
C LEU A 98 9.50 0.75 7.82
N ARG A 99 8.26 0.34 8.03
CA ARG A 99 7.26 0.21 6.96
C ARG A 99 6.04 1.04 7.32
N ALA A 100 5.90 2.19 6.67
CA ALA A 100 4.76 3.08 6.81
C ALA A 100 3.70 2.82 5.73
N TYR A 101 2.44 3.05 6.09
CA TYR A 101 1.31 3.01 5.18
C TYR A 101 0.72 4.41 5.07
N VAL A 102 0.41 4.83 3.84
CA VAL A 102 -0.23 6.11 3.53
C VAL A 102 -1.40 5.89 2.58
N GLY A 103 -2.34 6.83 2.56
CA GLY A 103 -3.60 6.70 1.85
C GLY A 103 -4.67 6.01 2.70
N LYS A 104 -5.85 6.61 2.74
CA LYS A 104 -7.05 6.10 3.42
C LYS A 104 -8.29 6.45 2.61
N ALA A 105 -9.37 5.71 2.82
CA ALA A 105 -10.66 6.04 2.24
C ALA A 105 -11.02 7.52 2.52
N GLY A 106 -11.26 8.29 1.46
CA GLY A 106 -11.58 9.72 1.54
C GLY A 106 -10.39 10.68 1.52
N ASP A 107 -9.15 10.18 1.65
CA ASP A 107 -7.92 10.96 1.47
C ASP A 107 -6.80 10.07 0.91
N GLU A 108 -6.78 9.99 -0.42
CA GLU A 108 -5.84 9.19 -1.20
C GLU A 108 -4.80 10.09 -1.90
N SER A 109 -4.88 11.40 -1.68
CA SER A 109 -4.10 12.42 -2.39
C SER A 109 -2.59 12.22 -2.26
N VAL A 110 -2.15 11.70 -1.11
CA VAL A 110 -0.74 11.38 -0.83
C VAL A 110 -0.19 10.31 -1.79
N VAL A 111 -1.03 9.39 -2.28
CA VAL A 111 -0.59 8.30 -3.18
C VAL A 111 -0.10 8.85 -4.53
N GLU A 112 -0.67 9.97 -4.99
CA GLU A 112 -0.33 10.62 -6.27
C GLU A 112 0.90 11.54 -6.20
N GLN A 113 1.43 11.78 -5.00
CA GLN A 113 2.61 12.63 -4.83
C GLN A 113 3.88 11.95 -5.35
N SER A 114 4.90 12.76 -5.64
CA SER A 114 6.22 12.24 -6.02
C SER A 114 6.85 11.43 -4.89
N ASP A 115 7.79 10.54 -5.23
CA ASP A 115 8.49 9.72 -4.22
C ASP A 115 9.15 10.58 -3.14
N ASN A 116 9.80 11.68 -3.53
CA ASN A 116 10.48 12.58 -2.60
C ASN A 116 9.51 13.27 -1.63
N GLU A 117 8.36 13.73 -2.12
CA GLU A 117 7.34 14.34 -1.28
C GLU A 117 6.71 13.32 -0.33
N MET A 118 6.44 12.11 -0.81
CA MET A 118 5.89 11.04 0.01
C MET A 118 6.86 10.61 1.11
N VAL A 119 8.16 10.42 0.79
CA VAL A 119 9.19 10.14 1.82
C VAL A 119 9.23 11.25 2.84
N LYS A 120 9.21 12.52 2.41
CA LYS A 120 9.23 13.67 3.30
C LYS A 120 8.03 13.67 4.25
N ILE A 121 6.82 13.51 3.73
CA ILE A 121 5.59 13.45 4.53
C ILE A 121 5.66 12.32 5.56
N VAL A 122 6.08 11.13 5.14
CA VAL A 122 6.22 9.98 6.03
C VAL A 122 7.26 10.24 7.12
N LEU A 123 8.42 10.81 6.77
CA LEU A 123 9.47 11.14 7.74
C LEU A 123 9.01 12.21 8.73
N ASP A 124 8.33 13.26 8.26
CA ASP A 124 7.80 14.33 9.11
C ASP A 124 6.81 13.77 10.13
N ASP A 125 5.92 12.88 9.70
CA ASP A 125 4.98 12.18 10.58
C ASP A 125 5.66 11.21 11.55
N LEU A 126 6.64 10.44 11.10
CA LEU A 126 7.37 9.51 11.97
C LEU A 126 8.18 10.28 13.03
N LYS A 127 8.84 11.37 12.66
CA LYS A 127 9.63 12.23 13.57
C LYS A 127 8.77 12.90 14.64
N ARG A 128 7.45 13.06 14.42
CA ARG A 128 6.49 13.53 15.44
C ARG A 128 6.16 12.47 16.49
N ILE A 129 6.40 11.19 16.22
CA ILE A 129 6.00 10.05 17.07
C ILE A 129 7.22 9.40 17.74
N MET A 130 8.35 9.34 17.03
CA MET A 130 9.59 8.72 17.51
C MET A 130 10.80 9.57 17.14
N LYS A 131 11.91 9.35 17.83
CA LYS A 131 13.17 10.04 17.52
C LYS A 131 13.90 9.29 16.41
N ILE A 132 14.03 9.96 15.26
CA ILE A 132 14.78 9.51 14.09
C ILE A 132 15.83 10.56 13.78
N ASP A 133 17.10 10.17 13.89
CA ASP A 133 18.25 11.04 13.61
C ASP A 133 18.77 10.75 12.20
N GLY A 134 18.88 11.80 11.38
CA GLY A 134 19.36 11.70 10.00
C GLY A 134 18.29 11.28 8.98
N GLU A 135 18.77 10.77 7.85
CA GLU A 135 17.98 10.41 6.67
C GLU A 135 18.07 8.90 6.40
N PRO A 136 17.05 8.28 5.78
CA PRO A 136 17.08 6.86 5.46
C PRO A 136 18.19 6.53 4.45
N GLU A 137 18.91 5.43 4.69
CA GLU A 137 19.91 4.89 3.76
C GLU A 137 19.25 4.16 2.58
N MET A 138 18.02 3.71 2.77
CA MET A 138 17.23 3.02 1.75
C MET A 138 15.79 3.51 1.80
N THR A 139 15.24 3.81 0.64
CA THR A 139 13.83 4.13 0.45
C THR A 139 13.26 3.23 -0.64
N CYS A 140 12.09 2.66 -0.40
CA CYS A 140 11.35 1.89 -1.39
C CYS A 140 9.86 2.20 -1.25
N ILE A 141 9.28 2.75 -2.31
CA ILE A 141 7.86 3.11 -2.36
C ILE A 141 7.15 2.13 -3.29
N THR A 142 5.99 1.66 -2.87
CA THR A 142 5.07 0.88 -3.71
C THR A 142 3.69 1.47 -3.62
N ARG A 143 3.14 1.91 -4.76
CA ARG A 143 1.79 2.44 -4.88
C ARG A 143 0.83 1.35 -5.32
N TRP A 144 -0.36 1.38 -4.76
CA TRP A 144 -1.44 0.44 -5.04
C TRP A 144 -2.69 1.24 -5.36
N HIS A 145 -2.80 1.71 -6.60
CA HIS A 145 -3.97 2.45 -7.07
C HIS A 145 -5.17 1.50 -7.16
N GLU A 146 -6.27 1.89 -6.53
CA GLU A 146 -7.54 1.15 -6.57
C GLU A 146 -7.42 -0.35 -6.27
N ALA A 147 -6.56 -0.70 -5.31
CA ALA A 147 -6.22 -2.09 -5.01
C ALA A 147 -6.90 -2.65 -3.76
N MET A 148 -7.63 -1.81 -3.01
CA MET A 148 -8.31 -2.19 -1.77
C MET A 148 -9.83 -2.09 -1.94
N PRO A 149 -10.51 -3.16 -2.41
CA PRO A 149 -11.96 -3.18 -2.56
C PRO A 149 -12.69 -2.82 -1.27
N GLN A 150 -13.69 -1.95 -1.40
CA GLN A 150 -14.60 -1.59 -0.31
C GLN A 150 -15.90 -2.38 -0.46
N TYR A 151 -16.42 -2.88 0.67
CA TYR A 151 -17.66 -3.66 0.76
C TYR A 151 -18.74 -2.87 1.50
#